data_AF-A0A7C5F1F6-F1
#
_entry.id   AF-A0A7C5F1F6-F1
#
_cell.length_a   1.000
_cell.length_b   1.000
_cell.length_c   1.000
_cell.angle_alpha   90.00
_cell.angle_beta   90.00
_cell.angle_gamma   90.00
#
_symmetry.space_group_name_H-M   'P 1'
#
loop_
_entity.id
_entity.type
_entity.pdbx_description
1 polymer ?
#
loop_
_entity_poly.entity_id
_entity_poly.type
_entity_poly.pdbx_seq_one_letter_code
_entity_poly.pdbx_strand_id
1 'polypeptide(L)'
;MREIWLGGLLVALSAAAQTDNCSALAGFTPPDARLEITRAEKLAASRLSTGPQGAPAMAGLTMPAHCRVEGILDRRTGVGGKQYGIRFALALPDNWNGRFLFQGGGGLNGSVNPPIGQVASGDAPAIIRGFAVVSTDTGHQGSVFDGSFFEDQQAALDFYYVANGRVTVLAKQLITRYYGRAPEKSYFTGCSTGGREAMVMSQRYPTYFDGIVAGAPAMITGHSNMALAFMESIFSRGGKKPSEFLSEADRKLVVDSLLAACDELDGIKDGMIFNTRACKFDPVKLACKDGQTAGCLGREQAEALKIAFEGPKTSRGRQAYPGFPFDPGIGDRGGLPGLLHGPRIPVPVERPAAFDVDAELEKVESDVNARIGDSTWTNLSTFAGRGGKLIFFHGMADPWFSALATLGYYERLQAAGGGRAAVENWSRLFLVPGMAHCGGGSAALDRFDMLTAIVDWVEKGQAPEKVIATGRAFPGRSRPLCPYPKYAHYKGSGDPNDASSYICRE
;
A
#
# COMPACT_ATOMS: atom_id res chain seq x y z
N MET A 1 -0.21 58.29 62.09
CA MET A 1 -0.21 56.82 61.91
C MET A 1 -0.02 56.54 60.42
N ARG A 2 0.90 55.61 60.13
CA ARG A 2 1.59 55.42 58.85
C ARG A 2 0.67 54.99 57.70
N GLU A 3 0.93 55.58 56.53
CA GLU A 3 0.52 55.09 55.21
C GLU A 3 1.24 53.77 54.89
N ILE A 4 0.53 52.79 54.32
CA ILE A 4 1.12 51.59 53.74
C ILE A 4 0.57 51.43 52.32
N TRP A 5 1.43 51.69 51.35
CA TRP A 5 1.25 51.33 49.95
C TRP A 5 1.61 49.85 49.77
N LEU A 6 0.67 49.05 49.27
CA LEU A 6 0.91 47.67 48.82
C LEU A 6 1.09 47.68 47.30
N GLY A 7 2.35 47.61 46.85
CA GLY A 7 2.71 47.43 45.45
C GLY A 7 2.46 45.99 45.01
N GLY A 8 1.59 45.80 44.02
CA GLY A 8 1.40 44.52 43.35
C GLY A 8 2.54 44.28 42.35
N LEU A 9 3.33 43.23 42.59
CA LEU A 9 4.27 42.69 41.60
C LEU A 9 3.48 41.90 40.55
N LEU A 10 3.28 42.48 39.36
CA LEU A 10 2.92 41.75 38.16
C LEU A 10 4.15 40.96 37.70
N VAL A 11 4.16 39.64 37.99
CA VAL A 11 5.11 38.73 37.36
C VAL A 11 4.68 38.57 35.90
N ALA A 12 5.34 39.31 35.02
CA ALA A 12 5.26 39.08 33.60
C ALA A 12 5.86 37.70 33.31
N LEU A 13 5.01 36.73 32.98
CA LEU A 13 5.41 35.50 32.31
C LEU A 13 6.00 35.91 30.95
N SER A 14 7.32 36.04 30.90
CA SER A 14 8.03 36.12 29.63
C SER A 14 7.70 34.85 28.85
N ALA A 15 7.00 35.00 27.73
CA ALA A 15 6.99 33.98 26.69
C ALA A 15 8.45 33.77 26.28
N ALA A 16 9.08 32.72 26.80
CA ALA A 16 10.39 32.31 26.36
C ALA A 16 10.28 32.11 24.85
N ALA A 17 11.01 32.92 24.08
CA ALA A 17 11.17 32.72 22.66
C ALA A 17 11.53 31.25 22.46
N GLN A 18 10.68 30.52 21.76
CA GLN A 18 10.88 29.10 21.48
C GLN A 18 12.16 29.02 20.65
N THR A 19 13.28 28.73 21.30
CA THR A 19 14.57 28.52 20.65
C THR A 19 14.34 27.55 19.51
N ASP A 20 14.89 27.86 18.34
CA ASP A 20 14.77 27.00 17.17
C ASP A 20 15.50 25.66 17.42
N ASN A 21 14.79 24.76 18.12
CA ASN A 21 15.24 23.43 18.51
C ASN A 21 15.55 22.54 17.30
N CYS A 22 15.25 23.01 16.08
CA CYS A 22 15.52 22.26 14.88
C CYS A 22 17.02 22.16 14.62
N SER A 23 17.72 23.30 14.62
CA SER A 23 19.17 23.34 14.41
C SER A 23 19.95 22.53 15.47
N ALA A 24 19.43 22.46 16.70
CA ALA A 24 20.01 21.66 17.78
C ALA A 24 20.02 20.15 17.50
N LEU A 25 19.19 19.66 16.58
CA LEU A 25 19.19 18.24 16.17
C LEU A 25 20.40 17.89 15.30
N ALA A 26 21.10 18.87 14.71
CA ALA A 26 22.29 18.61 13.89
C ALA A 26 23.41 17.88 14.66
N GLY A 27 23.51 18.13 15.97
CA GLY A 27 24.48 17.47 16.86
C GLY A 27 23.93 16.26 17.62
N PHE A 28 22.75 15.75 17.26
CA PHE A 28 22.16 14.61 17.96
C PHE A 28 22.92 13.32 17.65
N THR A 29 23.39 12.65 18.70
CA THR A 29 24.05 11.34 18.60
C THR A 29 23.27 10.33 19.44
N PRO A 30 22.64 9.30 18.83
CA PRO A 30 22.00 8.23 19.58
C PRO A 30 23.06 7.29 20.17
N PRO A 31 22.80 6.66 21.34
CA PRO A 31 23.76 5.77 22.00
C PRO A 31 24.10 4.52 21.18
N ASP A 32 23.14 3.98 20.42
CA ASP A 32 23.24 2.66 19.79
C ASP A 32 23.28 2.72 18.25
N ALA A 33 23.63 3.85 17.66
CA ALA A 33 23.73 3.97 16.20
C ALA A 33 24.76 5.00 15.74
N ARG A 34 25.41 4.72 14.60
CA ARG A 34 26.25 5.70 13.91
C ARG A 34 25.35 6.57 13.04
N LEU A 35 25.13 7.80 13.48
CA LEU A 35 24.24 8.75 12.82
C LEU A 35 25.03 9.95 12.29
N GLU A 36 24.77 10.31 11.05
CA GLU A 36 25.17 11.57 10.45
C GLU A 36 23.92 12.36 10.06
N ILE A 37 23.65 13.48 10.74
CA ILE A 37 22.58 14.41 10.34
C ILE A 37 23.14 15.32 9.24
N THR A 38 22.57 15.23 8.05
CA THR A 38 22.97 16.03 6.88
C THR A 38 22.14 17.30 6.74
N ARG A 39 20.96 17.35 7.36
CA ARG A 39 20.10 18.53 7.39
C ARG A 39 19.28 18.57 8.68
N ALA A 40 19.19 19.74 9.29
CA ALA A 40 18.27 20.03 10.39
C ALA A 40 17.85 21.50 10.28
N GLU A 41 16.72 21.75 9.61
CA GLU A 41 16.32 23.10 9.20
C GLU A 41 14.84 23.36 9.47
N LYS A 42 14.54 24.53 10.02
CA LYS A 42 13.18 25.01 10.19
C LYS A 42 12.63 25.51 8.85
N LEU A 43 11.57 24.89 8.37
CA LEU A 43 10.88 25.29 7.15
C LEU A 43 9.60 26.05 7.52
N ALA A 44 9.40 27.20 6.87
CA ALA A 44 8.15 27.95 6.98
C ALA A 44 7.00 27.19 6.29
N ALA A 45 5.76 27.54 6.67
CA ALA A 45 4.58 27.04 5.99
C ALA A 45 4.63 27.40 4.50
N SER A 46 4.34 26.42 3.63
CA SER A 46 4.45 26.59 2.18
C SER A 46 3.42 25.73 1.45
N ARG A 47 3.01 26.17 0.27
CA ARG A 47 2.13 25.36 -0.57
C ARG A 47 2.91 24.21 -1.20
N LEU A 48 2.34 23.01 -1.16
CA LEU A 48 2.88 21.88 -1.92
C LEU A 48 2.86 22.22 -3.41
N SER A 49 4.03 22.15 -4.04
CA SER A 49 4.14 22.26 -5.48
C SER A 49 3.60 20.99 -6.15
N THR A 50 3.11 21.14 -7.38
CA THR A 50 2.87 20.02 -8.28
C THR A 50 4.21 19.45 -8.71
N GLY A 51 4.79 18.55 -7.92
CA GLY A 51 5.94 17.77 -8.36
C GLY A 51 5.55 16.80 -9.49
N PRO A 52 6.48 16.39 -10.37
CA PRO A 52 6.20 15.43 -11.46
C PRO A 52 5.69 14.06 -10.98
N GLN A 53 5.89 13.76 -9.69
CA GLN A 53 5.54 12.50 -9.01
C GLN A 53 4.54 12.70 -7.86
N GLY A 54 4.07 13.93 -7.63
CA GLY A 54 3.03 14.19 -6.63
C GLY A 54 1.67 13.71 -7.16
N ALA A 55 0.88 13.03 -6.33
CA ALA A 55 -0.52 12.80 -6.66
C ALA A 55 -1.17 14.18 -6.91
N PRO A 56 -1.78 14.44 -8.10
CA PRO A 56 -2.34 15.76 -8.40
C PRO A 56 -3.43 16.20 -7.41
N ALA A 57 -3.94 15.29 -6.58
CA ALA A 57 -4.87 15.55 -5.48
C ALA A 57 -4.26 16.35 -4.31
N MET A 58 -2.93 16.48 -4.20
CA MET A 58 -2.26 17.16 -3.09
C MET A 58 -1.77 18.57 -3.46
N ALA A 59 -1.92 18.93 -4.73
CA ALA A 59 -1.54 20.24 -5.26
C ALA A 59 -2.33 21.35 -4.56
N GLY A 60 -1.62 22.39 -4.08
CA GLY A 60 -2.25 23.56 -3.46
C GLY A 60 -2.57 23.42 -1.97
N LEU A 61 -2.40 22.24 -1.37
CA LEU A 61 -2.44 22.09 0.09
C LEU A 61 -1.28 22.85 0.73
N THR A 62 -1.53 23.46 1.89
CA THR A 62 -0.50 24.21 2.64
C THR A 62 0.13 23.29 3.68
N MET A 63 1.43 23.02 3.52
CA MET A 63 2.24 22.35 4.52
C MET A 63 2.42 23.28 5.73
N PRO A 64 2.28 22.77 6.97
CA PRO A 64 2.57 23.56 8.14
C PRO A 64 4.06 23.89 8.22
N ALA A 65 4.40 24.93 8.98
CA ALA A 65 5.77 25.12 9.43
C ALA A 65 6.22 23.88 10.21
N HIS A 66 7.45 23.43 9.94
CA HIS A 66 7.98 22.21 10.52
C HIS A 66 9.50 22.22 10.53
N CYS A 67 10.10 21.48 11.46
CA CYS A 67 11.51 21.13 11.39
C CYS A 67 11.71 19.95 10.44
N ARG A 68 12.64 20.09 9.49
CA ARG A 68 13.05 19.03 8.55
C ARG A 68 14.42 18.49 8.96
N VAL A 69 14.46 17.20 9.26
CA VAL A 69 15.68 16.47 9.62
C VAL A 69 15.97 15.42 8.56
N GLU A 70 17.19 15.38 8.05
CA GLU A 70 17.66 14.34 7.14
C GLU A 70 18.99 13.82 7.63
N GLY A 71 19.25 12.53 7.40
CA GLY A 71 20.50 11.94 7.83
C GLY A 71 20.69 10.53 7.30
N ILE A 72 21.85 9.97 7.66
CA ILE A 72 22.30 8.64 7.26
C ILE A 72 22.66 7.85 8.51
N LEU A 73 22.05 6.68 8.64
CA LEU A 73 22.39 5.67 9.61
C LEU A 73 23.40 4.67 9.03
N ASP A 74 24.43 4.39 9.81
CA ASP A 74 25.38 3.29 9.60
C ASP A 74 26.06 3.27 8.24
N ARG A 75 26.54 4.44 7.80
CA ARG A 75 27.34 4.56 6.57
C ARG A 75 28.46 3.51 6.55
N ARG A 76 28.61 2.83 5.41
CA ARG A 76 29.62 1.80 5.19
C ARG A 76 29.99 1.68 3.72
N THR A 77 31.18 1.15 3.47
CA THR A 77 31.59 0.67 2.14
C THR A 77 31.19 -0.79 2.01
N GLY A 78 30.41 -1.12 0.97
CA GLY A 78 29.97 -2.48 0.67
C GLY A 78 30.75 -3.13 -0.48
N VAL A 79 30.16 -4.19 -1.05
CA VAL A 79 30.71 -4.90 -2.22
C VAL A 79 31.01 -3.93 -3.36
N GLY A 80 32.15 -4.14 -4.05
CA GLY A 80 32.59 -3.30 -5.16
C GLY A 80 32.97 -1.86 -4.78
N GLY A 81 33.16 -1.55 -3.49
CA GLY A 81 33.48 -0.20 -3.03
C GLY A 81 32.29 0.76 -2.99
N LYS A 82 31.07 0.28 -3.27
CA LYS A 82 29.84 1.09 -3.27
C LYS A 82 29.51 1.57 -1.85
N GLN A 83 29.07 2.82 -1.72
CA GLN A 83 28.69 3.40 -0.44
C GLN A 83 27.24 3.08 -0.11
N TYR A 84 27.01 2.51 1.07
CA TYR A 84 25.69 2.19 1.62
C TYR A 84 25.46 2.93 2.94
N GLY A 85 24.19 3.01 3.33
CA GLY A 85 23.74 3.65 4.56
C GLY A 85 22.25 3.94 4.46
N ILE A 86 21.54 3.84 5.58
CA ILE A 86 20.09 4.02 5.63
C ILE A 86 19.80 5.52 5.72
N ARG A 87 19.36 6.12 4.62
CA ARG A 87 18.93 7.53 4.62
C ARG A 87 17.50 7.64 5.11
N PHE A 88 17.21 8.73 5.80
CA PHE A 88 15.87 9.06 6.21
C PHE A 88 15.60 10.55 6.07
N ALA A 89 14.33 10.89 6.01
CA ALA A 89 13.83 12.23 6.21
C ALA A 89 12.70 12.20 7.24
N LEU A 90 12.78 13.08 8.23
CA LEU A 90 11.80 13.26 9.29
C LEU A 90 11.29 14.69 9.25
N ALA A 91 9.97 14.85 9.25
CA ALA A 91 9.32 16.14 9.39
C ALA A 91 8.58 16.23 10.73
N LEU A 92 8.85 17.32 11.45
CA LEU A 92 8.40 17.58 12.80
C LEU A 92 7.57 18.89 12.80
N PRO A 93 6.24 18.82 12.64
CA PRO A 93 5.39 20.01 12.56
C PRO A 93 5.31 20.78 13.87
N ASP A 94 5.20 22.11 13.78
CA ASP A 94 5.11 22.98 14.96
C ASP A 94 3.89 22.66 15.82
N ASN A 95 2.77 22.41 15.15
CA ASN A 95 1.52 21.98 15.76
C ASN A 95 1.44 20.45 15.80
N TRP A 96 2.36 19.83 16.54
CA TRP A 96 2.41 18.38 16.68
C TRP A 96 1.30 17.86 17.60
N ASN A 97 0.57 16.85 17.12
CA ASN A 97 -0.58 16.27 17.82
C ASN A 97 -0.22 15.08 18.72
N GLY A 98 1.07 14.84 18.99
CA GLY A 98 1.54 13.69 19.78
C GLY A 98 1.68 12.38 18.99
N ARG A 99 1.28 12.34 17.70
CA ARG A 99 1.31 11.13 16.87
C ARG A 99 2.54 11.07 15.97
N PHE A 100 3.07 9.87 15.82
CA PHE A 100 4.15 9.56 14.88
C PHE A 100 3.63 8.69 13.73
N LEU A 101 4.02 8.97 12.50
CA LEU A 101 3.75 8.15 11.32
C LEU A 101 5.05 7.76 10.61
N PHE A 102 5.22 6.47 10.35
CA PHE A 102 6.18 5.98 9.38
C PHE A 102 5.49 5.80 8.02
N GLN A 103 6.00 6.49 7.00
CA GLN A 103 5.56 6.37 5.61
C GLN A 103 6.43 5.33 4.90
N GLY A 104 5.81 4.21 4.51
CA GLY A 104 6.47 3.18 3.71
C GLY A 104 6.90 3.64 2.32
N GLY A 105 7.79 2.88 1.70
CA GLY A 105 8.32 3.14 0.35
C GLY A 105 7.50 2.53 -0.78
N GLY A 106 8.14 2.36 -1.94
CA GLY A 106 7.61 1.75 -3.15
C GLY A 106 8.71 1.18 -4.07
N GLY A 107 8.38 0.13 -4.81
CA GLY A 107 9.34 -0.58 -5.67
C GLY A 107 10.46 -1.25 -4.88
N LEU A 108 11.69 -1.19 -5.36
CA LEU A 108 12.85 -1.72 -4.61
C LEU A 108 13.41 -0.70 -3.62
N ASN A 109 12.71 0.44 -3.40
CA ASN A 109 13.19 1.62 -2.70
C ASN A 109 14.59 2.03 -3.21
N GLY A 110 15.35 2.87 -2.50
CA GLY A 110 16.53 3.55 -3.07
C GLY A 110 16.40 5.07 -3.16
N SER A 111 15.31 5.63 -2.65
CA SER A 111 15.10 7.08 -2.53
C SER A 111 14.33 7.43 -1.26
N VAL A 112 14.65 8.59 -0.68
CA VAL A 112 13.93 9.12 0.48
C VAL A 112 12.77 9.99 -0.02
N ASN A 113 11.56 9.46 0.08
CA ASN A 113 10.35 10.21 -0.29
C ASN A 113 10.13 11.41 0.64
N PRO A 114 9.48 12.51 0.18
CA PRO A 114 8.98 13.53 1.08
C PRO A 114 8.11 12.91 2.20
N PRO A 115 8.45 13.12 3.49
CA PRO A 115 7.77 12.56 4.63
C PRO A 115 6.51 13.37 4.94
N ILE A 116 5.48 13.20 4.11
CA ILE A 116 4.20 13.92 4.25
C ILE A 116 3.09 13.02 4.83
N GLY A 117 3.16 11.70 4.61
CA GLY A 117 2.20 10.72 5.08
C GLY A 117 0.93 10.68 4.25
N GLN A 118 1.07 10.50 2.93
CA GLN A 118 -0.07 10.63 1.99
C GLN A 118 -0.86 9.34 1.74
N VAL A 119 -0.30 8.17 2.02
CA VAL A 119 -0.91 6.87 1.68
C VAL A 119 -2.24 6.68 2.41
N ALA A 120 -3.32 6.47 1.65
CA ALA A 120 -4.69 6.24 2.15
C ALA A 120 -5.14 7.27 3.20
N SER A 121 -4.76 8.54 2.99
CA SER A 121 -5.03 9.66 3.90
C SER A 121 -6.15 10.58 3.41
N GLY A 122 -7.02 10.12 2.51
CA GLY A 122 -8.12 10.93 1.96
C GLY A 122 -7.64 12.28 1.40
N ASP A 123 -8.05 13.36 2.06
CA ASP A 123 -7.92 14.73 1.55
C ASP A 123 -6.75 15.51 2.15
N ALA A 124 -6.20 15.02 3.25
CA ALA A 124 -5.13 15.68 3.99
C ALA A 124 -4.08 14.64 4.38
N PRO A 125 -2.80 14.84 4.04
CA PRO A 125 -1.73 13.95 4.46
C PRO A 125 -1.45 14.12 5.96
N ALA A 126 -0.78 13.13 6.55
CA ALA A 126 -0.56 13.08 7.99
C ALA A 126 0.15 14.32 8.57
N ILE A 127 1.12 14.91 7.86
CA ILE A 127 1.81 16.12 8.34
C ILE A 127 0.86 17.31 8.49
N ILE A 128 -0.11 17.48 7.58
CA ILE A 128 -1.12 18.55 7.68
C ILE A 128 -2.08 18.29 8.86
N ARG A 129 -2.26 17.02 9.24
CA ARG A 129 -3.02 16.60 10.43
C ARG A 129 -2.21 16.69 11.73
N GLY A 130 -0.96 17.18 11.67
CA GLY A 130 -0.09 17.37 12.84
C GLY A 130 0.75 16.16 13.24
N PHE A 131 0.91 15.14 12.40
CA PHE A 131 1.79 14.01 12.69
C PHE A 131 3.26 14.40 12.47
N ALA A 132 4.15 13.88 13.33
CA ALA A 132 5.54 13.75 12.96
C ALA A 132 5.66 12.59 11.95
N VAL A 133 6.29 12.82 10.79
CA VAL A 133 6.32 11.82 9.70
C VAL A 133 7.76 11.50 9.32
N VAL A 134 8.08 10.21 9.17
CA VAL A 134 9.39 9.75 8.66
C VAL A 134 9.25 8.91 7.40
N SER A 135 10.26 8.96 6.53
CA SER A 135 10.46 8.08 5.38
C SER A 135 11.93 7.65 5.29
N THR A 136 12.24 6.59 4.53
CA THR A 136 13.60 6.09 4.31
C THR A 136 13.81 5.57 2.89
N ASP A 137 15.07 5.54 2.45
CA ASP A 137 15.50 4.87 1.21
C ASP A 137 15.73 3.37 1.37
N THR A 138 15.65 2.85 2.61
CA THR A 138 15.94 1.47 2.99
C THR A 138 17.37 0.97 2.72
N GLY A 139 18.37 1.85 2.84
CA GLY A 139 19.78 1.45 2.95
C GLY A 139 20.64 1.63 1.71
N HIS A 140 20.05 2.01 0.58
CA HIS A 140 20.73 2.15 -0.70
C HIS A 140 20.18 3.33 -1.51
N GLN A 141 20.86 3.70 -2.59
CA GLN A 141 20.38 4.69 -3.55
C GLN A 141 20.28 4.07 -4.94
N GLY A 142 19.20 4.37 -5.66
CA GLY A 142 18.94 3.84 -6.99
C GLY A 142 17.63 4.34 -7.57
N SER A 143 17.41 4.05 -8.84
CA SER A 143 16.07 4.19 -9.43
C SER A 143 15.11 3.18 -8.78
N VAL A 144 13.80 3.43 -8.85
CA VAL A 144 12.76 2.66 -8.13
C VAL A 144 12.79 1.13 -8.36
N PHE A 145 13.41 0.63 -9.44
CA PHE A 145 13.57 -0.80 -9.72
C PHE A 145 15.03 -1.20 -9.99
N ASP A 146 16.00 -0.43 -9.51
CA ASP A 146 17.41 -0.80 -9.54
C ASP A 146 17.71 -1.89 -8.49
N GLY A 147 17.89 -3.13 -8.96
CA GLY A 147 18.20 -4.29 -8.12
C GLY A 147 19.69 -4.48 -7.80
N SER A 148 20.59 -3.60 -8.23
CA SER A 148 22.05 -3.79 -8.08
C SER A 148 22.51 -3.90 -6.62
N PHE A 149 21.72 -3.38 -5.67
CA PHE A 149 22.06 -3.48 -4.24
C PHE A 149 21.94 -4.90 -3.68
N PHE A 150 21.23 -5.82 -4.36
CA PHE A 150 21.13 -7.22 -3.92
C PHE A 150 22.47 -7.97 -3.97
N GLU A 151 23.47 -7.45 -4.68
CA GLU A 151 24.84 -7.97 -4.64
C GLU A 151 25.52 -7.80 -3.27
N ASP A 152 25.04 -6.86 -2.45
CA ASP A 152 25.53 -6.62 -1.10
C ASP A 152 24.51 -7.14 -0.05
N GLN A 153 24.95 -8.12 0.74
CA GLN A 153 24.09 -8.81 1.71
C GLN A 153 23.44 -7.85 2.71
N GLN A 154 24.20 -6.90 3.28
CA GLN A 154 23.64 -6.00 4.29
C GLN A 154 22.66 -5.00 3.65
N ALA A 155 22.89 -4.57 2.41
CA ALA A 155 21.94 -3.70 1.71
C ALA A 155 20.62 -4.44 1.42
N ALA A 156 20.69 -5.73 1.06
CA ALA A 156 19.51 -6.58 0.93
C ALA A 156 18.74 -6.70 2.27
N LEU A 157 19.43 -6.93 3.39
CA LEU A 157 18.81 -7.01 4.72
C LEU A 157 18.18 -5.67 5.16
N ASP A 158 18.83 -4.55 4.84
CA ASP A 158 18.32 -3.20 5.07
C ASP A 158 16.99 -2.98 4.35
N PHE A 159 16.92 -3.34 3.06
CA PHE A 159 15.69 -3.31 2.26
C PHE A 159 14.60 -4.25 2.82
N TYR A 160 14.97 -5.47 3.17
CA TYR A 160 13.98 -6.46 3.58
C TYR A 160 13.33 -6.13 4.92
N TYR A 161 14.08 -5.70 5.93
CA TYR A 161 13.48 -5.44 7.25
C TYR A 161 14.29 -4.53 8.19
N VAL A 162 15.62 -4.46 8.06
CA VAL A 162 16.45 -3.78 9.07
C VAL A 162 16.22 -2.27 9.07
N ALA A 163 16.13 -1.63 7.89
CA ALA A 163 16.06 -0.17 7.80
C ALA A 163 14.84 0.42 8.51
N ASN A 164 13.66 -0.13 8.29
CA ASN A 164 12.42 0.36 8.90
C ASN A 164 12.45 0.27 10.41
N GLY A 165 12.95 -0.84 10.96
CA GLY A 165 13.13 -1.00 12.40
C GLY A 165 14.08 0.05 12.99
N ARG A 166 15.26 0.24 12.38
CA ARG A 166 16.26 1.18 12.88
C ARG A 166 15.80 2.64 12.77
N VAL A 167 15.22 3.03 11.64
CA VAL A 167 14.69 4.38 11.43
C VAL A 167 13.51 4.67 12.36
N THR A 168 12.67 3.67 12.68
CA THR A 168 11.59 3.83 13.65
C THR A 168 12.13 4.22 15.04
N VAL A 169 13.14 3.49 15.54
CA VAL A 169 13.74 3.77 16.85
C VAL A 169 14.38 5.17 16.86
N LEU A 170 15.17 5.50 15.83
CA LEU A 170 15.79 6.80 15.70
C LEU A 170 14.75 7.93 15.65
N ALA A 171 13.71 7.79 14.83
CA ALA A 171 12.68 8.81 14.69
C ALA A 171 12.00 9.11 16.04
N LYS A 172 11.69 8.07 16.84
CA LYS A 172 11.12 8.27 18.19
C LYS A 172 12.08 9.00 19.13
N GLN A 173 13.38 8.74 19.04
CA GLN A 173 14.40 9.47 19.82
C GLN A 173 14.49 10.93 19.40
N LEU A 174 14.53 11.22 18.09
CA LEU A 174 14.54 12.58 17.54
C LEU A 174 13.27 13.36 17.90
N ILE A 175 12.10 12.73 17.80
CA ILE A 175 10.81 13.31 18.24
C ILE A 175 10.88 13.67 19.72
N THR A 176 11.35 12.75 20.57
CA THR A 176 11.50 12.99 22.02
C THR A 176 12.46 14.14 22.29
N ARG A 177 13.58 14.20 21.57
CA ARG A 177 14.58 15.27 21.71
C ARG A 177 14.05 16.64 21.30
N TYR A 178 13.20 16.69 20.27
CA TYR A 178 12.66 17.92 19.70
C TYR A 178 11.48 18.49 20.51
N TYR A 179 10.48 17.65 20.84
CA TYR A 179 9.28 18.07 21.56
C TYR A 179 9.37 17.91 23.08
N GLY A 180 10.44 17.32 23.60
CA GLY A 180 10.61 17.05 25.03
C GLY A 180 9.78 15.88 25.56
N ARG A 181 9.07 15.14 24.69
CA ARG A 181 8.24 13.98 25.05
C ARG A 181 8.14 12.97 23.90
N ALA A 182 8.00 11.69 24.22
CA ALA A 182 7.82 10.63 23.24
C ALA A 182 6.45 10.71 22.54
N PRO A 183 6.29 10.12 21.33
CA PRO A 183 4.97 9.96 20.72
C PRO A 183 4.01 9.19 21.64
N GLU A 184 2.77 9.65 21.71
CA GLU A 184 1.69 8.97 22.43
C GLU A 184 1.22 7.72 21.67
N LYS A 185 1.15 7.82 20.34
CA LYS A 185 0.79 6.75 19.43
C LYS A 185 1.66 6.77 18.18
N SER A 186 1.97 5.57 17.68
CA SER A 186 2.81 5.35 16.51
C SER A 186 2.05 4.59 15.43
N TYR A 187 2.09 5.10 14.21
CA TYR A 187 1.37 4.58 13.06
C TYR A 187 2.33 4.23 11.92
N PHE A 188 1.97 3.23 11.11
CA PHE A 188 2.64 2.94 9.85
C PHE A 188 1.61 2.93 8.72
N THR A 189 1.89 3.60 7.61
CA THR A 189 1.07 3.50 6.39
C THR A 189 1.98 3.26 5.18
N GLY A 190 1.66 2.27 4.37
CA GLY A 190 2.37 2.03 3.12
C GLY A 190 1.53 1.22 2.14
N CYS A 191 1.89 1.30 0.87
CA CYS A 191 1.28 0.51 -0.19
C CYS A 191 2.35 -0.12 -1.09
N SER A 192 2.07 -1.24 -1.76
CA SER A 192 3.07 -1.96 -2.57
C SER A 192 4.19 -2.53 -1.68
N THR A 193 5.45 -2.21 -1.97
CA THR A 193 6.57 -2.45 -1.06
C THR A 193 6.35 -1.81 0.29
N GLY A 194 5.79 -0.60 0.37
CA GLY A 194 5.36 0.00 1.64
C GLY A 194 4.30 -0.83 2.37
N GLY A 195 3.44 -1.56 1.64
CA GLY A 195 2.48 -2.48 2.24
C GLY A 195 3.17 -3.74 2.80
N ARG A 196 4.18 -4.26 2.11
CA ARG A 196 5.06 -5.32 2.62
C ARG A 196 5.82 -4.85 3.86
N GLU A 197 6.39 -3.65 3.83
CA GLU A 197 7.08 -3.03 4.97
C GLU A 197 6.14 -2.88 6.18
N ALA A 198 4.90 -2.45 5.96
CA ALA A 198 3.86 -2.38 6.98
C ALA A 198 3.63 -3.75 7.64
N MET A 199 3.55 -4.82 6.84
CA MET A 199 3.43 -6.19 7.34
C MET A 199 4.68 -6.65 8.10
N VAL A 200 5.88 -6.31 7.62
CA VAL A 200 7.13 -6.57 8.35
C VAL A 200 7.09 -5.93 9.74
N MET A 201 6.54 -4.72 9.88
CA MET A 201 6.42 -4.08 11.18
C MET A 201 5.47 -4.81 12.13
N SER A 202 4.38 -5.43 11.65
CA SER A 202 3.52 -6.26 12.51
C SER A 202 4.13 -7.63 12.81
N GLN A 203 4.94 -8.19 11.89
CA GLN A 203 5.48 -9.55 11.98
C GLN A 203 6.82 -9.64 12.73
N ARG A 204 7.75 -8.71 12.46
CA ARG A 204 9.13 -8.73 13.00
C ARG A 204 9.37 -7.68 14.08
N TYR A 205 8.60 -6.59 14.07
CA TYR A 205 8.72 -5.51 15.05
C TYR A 205 7.38 -5.21 15.75
N PRO A 206 6.70 -6.24 16.30
CA PRO A 206 5.30 -6.16 16.72
C PRO A 206 5.04 -5.15 17.84
N THR A 207 6.07 -4.58 18.45
CA THR A 207 5.99 -3.63 19.56
C THR A 207 6.16 -2.17 19.14
N TYR A 208 6.44 -1.90 17.86
CA TYR A 208 6.85 -0.57 17.41
C TYR A 208 5.69 0.34 17.05
N PHE A 209 4.55 -0.19 16.63
CA PHE A 209 3.40 0.58 16.17
C PHE A 209 2.11 0.13 16.85
N ASP A 210 1.22 1.09 17.08
CA ASP A 210 -0.11 0.87 17.61
C ASP A 210 -1.13 0.62 16.49
N GLY A 211 -0.94 1.26 15.32
CA GLY A 211 -1.81 1.14 14.15
C GLY A 211 -1.02 1.01 12.85
N ILE A 212 -1.40 0.04 12.00
CA ILE A 212 -0.73 -0.22 10.72
C ILE A 212 -1.77 -0.27 9.60
N VAL A 213 -1.49 0.40 8.47
CA VAL A 213 -2.24 0.28 7.22
C VAL A 213 -1.32 -0.29 6.14
N ALA A 214 -1.67 -1.46 5.61
CA ALA A 214 -0.95 -2.19 4.58
C ALA A 214 -1.77 -2.28 3.29
N GLY A 215 -1.45 -1.44 2.31
CA GLY A 215 -2.08 -1.42 0.99
C GLY A 215 -1.37 -2.31 -0.01
N ALA A 216 -2.11 -3.04 -0.84
CA ALA A 216 -1.61 -3.86 -1.96
C ALA A 216 -0.22 -4.48 -1.71
N PRO A 217 -0.04 -5.25 -0.62
CA PRO A 217 1.29 -5.56 -0.11
C PRO A 217 2.07 -6.50 -1.04
N ALA A 218 3.31 -6.14 -1.36
CA ALA A 218 4.27 -6.94 -2.12
C ALA A 218 4.82 -8.12 -1.28
N MET A 219 3.95 -9.04 -0.85
CA MET A 219 4.24 -10.03 0.20
C MET A 219 5.18 -11.16 -0.23
N ILE A 220 5.09 -11.56 -1.49
CA ILE A 220 5.75 -12.74 -2.09
C ILE A 220 6.11 -12.44 -3.55
N THR A 221 6.88 -11.38 -3.78
CA THR A 221 7.11 -10.79 -5.12
C THR A 221 7.64 -11.78 -6.16
N GLY A 222 8.46 -12.76 -5.76
CA GLY A 222 8.90 -13.82 -6.66
C GLY A 222 7.74 -14.62 -7.26
N HIS A 223 6.73 -14.94 -6.44
CA HIS A 223 5.55 -15.69 -6.88
C HIS A 223 4.63 -14.84 -7.78
N SER A 224 4.44 -13.56 -7.48
CA SER A 224 3.63 -12.68 -8.34
C SER A 224 4.29 -12.45 -9.69
N ASN A 225 5.61 -12.24 -9.71
CA ASN A 225 6.38 -12.07 -10.94
C ASN A 225 6.36 -13.33 -11.81
N MET A 226 6.51 -14.51 -11.20
CA MET A 226 6.34 -15.79 -11.89
C MET A 226 4.92 -15.93 -12.49
N ALA A 227 3.88 -15.55 -11.75
CA ALA A 227 2.50 -15.60 -12.25
C ALA A 227 2.25 -14.66 -13.44
N LEU A 228 2.86 -13.47 -13.41
CA LEU A 228 2.82 -12.55 -14.55
C LEU A 228 3.61 -13.09 -15.74
N ALA A 229 4.77 -13.70 -15.53
CA ALA A 229 5.56 -14.32 -16.60
C ALA A 229 4.81 -15.54 -17.21
N PHE A 230 4.09 -16.30 -16.39
CA PHE A 230 3.17 -17.35 -16.84
C PHE A 230 2.07 -16.77 -17.73
N MET A 231 1.41 -15.69 -17.32
CA MET A 231 0.41 -14.99 -18.13
C MET A 231 1.02 -14.43 -19.44
N GLU A 232 2.23 -13.87 -19.39
CA GLU A 232 2.96 -13.36 -20.55
C GLU A 232 3.21 -14.49 -21.56
N SER A 233 3.59 -15.68 -21.09
CA SER A 233 3.83 -16.85 -21.94
C SER A 233 2.56 -17.32 -22.68
N ILE A 234 1.38 -17.16 -22.04
CA ILE A 234 0.09 -17.50 -22.64
C ILE A 234 -0.27 -16.49 -23.74
N PHE A 235 -0.13 -15.19 -23.44
CA PHE A 235 -0.50 -14.13 -24.39
C PHE A 235 0.49 -13.96 -25.54
N SER A 236 1.71 -14.51 -25.40
CA SER A 236 2.73 -14.49 -26.45
C SER A 236 2.65 -15.67 -27.42
N ARG A 237 1.71 -16.61 -27.22
CA ARG A 237 1.54 -17.77 -28.11
C ARG A 237 1.29 -17.32 -29.56
N GLY A 238 1.87 -18.05 -30.51
CA GLY A 238 1.80 -17.71 -31.93
C GLY A 238 2.70 -16.53 -32.34
N GLY A 239 3.67 -16.14 -31.51
CA GLY A 239 4.67 -15.10 -31.82
C GLY A 239 4.16 -13.66 -31.71
N LYS A 240 2.98 -13.45 -31.10
CA LYS A 240 2.41 -12.13 -30.85
C LYS A 240 3.05 -11.47 -29.64
N LYS A 241 3.04 -10.14 -29.57
CA LYS A 241 3.30 -9.46 -28.28
C LYS A 241 2.10 -9.65 -27.35
N PRO A 242 2.29 -9.70 -26.03
CA PRO A 242 1.17 -9.79 -25.08
C PRO A 242 0.10 -8.70 -25.29
N SER A 243 0.51 -7.49 -25.67
CA SER A 243 -0.40 -6.37 -25.95
C SER A 243 -1.20 -6.51 -27.26
N GLU A 244 -0.83 -7.45 -28.13
CA GLU A 244 -1.49 -7.75 -29.40
C GLU A 244 -2.37 -9.01 -29.30
N PHE A 245 -2.39 -9.68 -28.13
CA PHE A 245 -3.18 -10.88 -27.89
C PHE A 245 -4.69 -10.65 -28.02
N LEU A 246 -5.15 -9.50 -27.52
CA LEU A 246 -6.53 -9.02 -27.62
C LEU A 246 -6.56 -7.70 -28.38
N SER A 247 -7.51 -7.56 -29.31
CA SER A 247 -7.84 -6.27 -29.90
C SER A 247 -8.58 -5.38 -28.90
N GLU A 248 -8.73 -4.10 -29.21
CA GLU A 248 -9.55 -3.20 -28.39
C GLU A 248 -11.02 -3.63 -28.32
N ALA A 249 -11.55 -4.19 -29.40
CA ALA A 249 -12.90 -4.75 -29.42
C ALA A 249 -13.01 -5.96 -28.49
N ASP A 250 -12.00 -6.83 -28.46
CA ASP A 250 -11.96 -7.99 -27.56
C ASP A 250 -11.90 -7.57 -26.09
N ARG A 251 -11.04 -6.58 -25.76
CA ARG A 251 -10.95 -6.02 -24.40
C ARG A 251 -12.28 -5.46 -23.94
N LYS A 252 -12.91 -4.66 -24.80
CA LYS A 252 -14.24 -4.11 -24.52
C LYS A 252 -15.28 -5.21 -24.34
N LEU A 253 -15.29 -6.22 -25.20
CA LEU A 253 -16.21 -7.37 -25.09
C LEU A 253 -16.06 -8.09 -23.75
N VAL A 254 -14.82 -8.32 -23.29
CA VAL A 254 -14.54 -8.95 -21.99
C VAL A 254 -15.11 -8.12 -20.84
N VAL A 255 -14.80 -6.81 -20.80
CA VAL A 255 -15.25 -5.92 -19.71
C VAL A 255 -16.77 -5.74 -19.72
N ASP A 256 -17.38 -5.52 -20.89
CA ASP A 256 -18.83 -5.38 -21.02
C ASP A 256 -19.56 -6.66 -20.59
N SER A 257 -19.04 -7.83 -20.98
CA SER A 257 -19.64 -9.13 -20.61
C SER A 257 -19.45 -9.45 -19.13
N LEU A 258 -18.34 -9.03 -18.53
CA LEU A 258 -18.10 -9.12 -17.10
C LEU A 258 -19.14 -8.29 -16.33
N LEU A 259 -19.32 -7.02 -16.70
CA LEU A 259 -20.33 -6.14 -16.08
C LEU A 259 -21.74 -6.71 -16.27
N ALA A 260 -22.09 -7.17 -17.46
CA ALA A 260 -23.39 -7.79 -17.72
C ALA A 260 -23.67 -9.02 -16.83
N ALA A 261 -22.63 -9.76 -16.45
CA ALA A 261 -22.76 -10.94 -15.59
C ALA A 261 -22.76 -10.61 -14.10
N CYS A 262 -22.15 -9.49 -13.68
CA CYS A 262 -21.71 -9.32 -12.30
C CYS A 262 -22.07 -7.98 -11.63
N ASP A 263 -22.34 -6.91 -12.38
CA ASP A 263 -22.61 -5.55 -11.86
C ASP A 263 -23.82 -5.57 -10.91
N GLU A 264 -24.96 -6.12 -11.35
CA GLU A 264 -26.20 -6.16 -10.53
C GLU A 264 -26.14 -7.07 -9.29
N LEU A 265 -25.07 -7.85 -9.10
CA LEU A 265 -24.95 -8.77 -7.95
C LEU A 265 -24.79 -8.05 -6.61
N ASP A 266 -24.50 -6.76 -6.62
CA ASP A 266 -24.53 -5.89 -5.44
C ASP A 266 -25.79 -4.99 -5.37
N GLY A 267 -26.79 -5.27 -6.20
CA GLY A 267 -28.13 -4.69 -6.12
C GLY A 267 -28.36 -3.49 -7.03
N ILE A 268 -27.39 -3.14 -7.88
CA ILE A 268 -27.51 -2.05 -8.86
C ILE A 268 -26.62 -2.28 -10.08
N LYS A 269 -27.00 -1.75 -11.25
CA LYS A 269 -26.09 -1.65 -12.41
C LYS A 269 -25.45 -0.28 -12.44
N ASP A 270 -24.24 -0.15 -11.96
CA ASP A 270 -23.54 1.14 -11.90
C ASP A 270 -22.12 1.12 -12.47
N GLY A 271 -21.70 0.00 -13.07
CA GLY A 271 -20.39 -0.19 -13.67
C GLY A 271 -19.31 -0.61 -12.67
N MET A 272 -19.70 -0.99 -11.44
CA MET A 272 -18.79 -1.46 -10.40
C MET A 272 -19.19 -2.87 -9.96
N ILE A 273 -18.25 -3.63 -9.37
CA ILE A 273 -18.54 -4.99 -8.87
C ILE A 273 -18.09 -5.05 -7.41
N PHE A 274 -18.96 -4.71 -6.47
CA PHE A 274 -18.70 -4.85 -5.04
C PHE A 274 -18.86 -6.29 -4.58
N ASN A 275 -19.80 -7.05 -5.15
CA ASN A 275 -20.02 -8.46 -4.81
C ASN A 275 -19.17 -9.41 -5.67
N THR A 276 -17.85 -9.25 -5.61
CA THR A 276 -16.90 -10.03 -6.42
C THR A 276 -16.98 -11.54 -6.16
N ARG A 277 -17.37 -11.97 -4.96
CA ARG A 277 -17.50 -13.39 -4.58
C ARG A 277 -18.67 -14.09 -5.28
N ALA A 278 -19.76 -13.35 -5.53
CA ALA A 278 -20.92 -13.87 -6.25
C ALA A 278 -20.69 -13.91 -7.76
N CYS A 279 -19.77 -13.09 -8.30
CA CYS A 279 -19.45 -13.08 -9.72
C CYS A 279 -18.89 -14.44 -10.19
N LYS A 280 -19.58 -15.09 -11.13
CA LYS A 280 -19.18 -16.36 -11.76
C LYS A 280 -18.89 -16.18 -13.26
N PHE A 281 -18.31 -15.04 -13.61
CA PHE A 281 -17.88 -14.75 -14.97
C PHE A 281 -16.88 -15.83 -15.44
N ASP A 282 -17.12 -16.36 -16.65
CA ASP A 282 -16.22 -17.32 -17.29
C ASP A 282 -15.97 -16.84 -18.73
N PRO A 283 -14.74 -16.40 -19.06
CA PRO A 283 -14.44 -15.86 -20.38
C PRO A 283 -14.59 -16.90 -21.50
N VAL A 284 -14.58 -18.20 -21.20
CA VAL A 284 -14.80 -19.27 -22.19
C VAL A 284 -16.19 -19.16 -22.83
N LYS A 285 -17.18 -18.59 -22.12
CA LYS A 285 -18.52 -18.35 -22.68
C LYS A 285 -18.55 -17.28 -23.78
N LEU A 286 -17.47 -16.52 -23.95
CA LEU A 286 -17.34 -15.52 -25.00
C LEU A 286 -16.80 -16.11 -26.31
N ALA A 287 -16.40 -17.38 -26.32
CA ALA A 287 -15.89 -18.03 -27.54
C ALA A 287 -16.94 -18.00 -28.67
N CYS A 288 -16.48 -17.73 -29.88
CA CYS A 288 -17.32 -17.75 -31.07
C CYS A 288 -17.97 -19.11 -31.27
N LYS A 289 -19.28 -19.11 -31.54
CA LYS A 289 -20.00 -20.29 -32.02
C LYS A 289 -19.68 -20.54 -33.50
N ASP A 290 -19.99 -21.75 -33.98
CA ASP A 290 -19.77 -22.11 -35.38
C ASP A 290 -20.46 -21.09 -36.32
N GLY A 291 -19.67 -20.52 -37.25
CA GLY A 291 -20.12 -19.49 -38.18
C GLY A 291 -20.18 -18.05 -37.63
N GLN A 292 -19.95 -17.83 -36.33
CA GLN A 292 -19.87 -16.50 -35.74
C GLN A 292 -18.45 -15.93 -35.85
N THR A 293 -18.33 -14.68 -36.30
CA THR A 293 -17.02 -14.00 -36.49
C THR A 293 -16.95 -12.63 -35.83
N ALA A 294 -18.03 -12.15 -35.21
CA ALA A 294 -18.11 -10.85 -34.56
C ALA A 294 -18.86 -10.94 -33.22
N GLY A 295 -18.52 -10.06 -32.28
CA GLY A 295 -19.12 -10.02 -30.94
C GLY A 295 -18.77 -11.23 -30.06
N CYS A 296 -17.67 -11.91 -30.37
CA CYS A 296 -17.16 -13.09 -29.67
C CYS A 296 -15.63 -13.10 -29.74
N LEU A 297 -15.00 -13.84 -28.84
CA LEU A 297 -13.57 -14.10 -28.84
C LEU A 297 -13.26 -15.36 -29.66
N GLY A 298 -12.07 -15.43 -30.25
CA GLY A 298 -11.54 -16.70 -30.71
C GLY A 298 -11.51 -17.72 -29.56
N ARG A 299 -11.80 -19.00 -29.85
CA ARG A 299 -11.85 -20.05 -28.82
C ARG A 299 -10.57 -20.12 -27.99
N GLU A 300 -9.42 -20.07 -28.68
CA GLU A 300 -8.10 -20.05 -28.04
C GLU A 300 -7.90 -18.81 -27.16
N GLN A 301 -8.41 -17.63 -27.55
CA GLN A 301 -8.33 -16.41 -26.74
C GLN A 301 -9.14 -16.55 -25.44
N ALA A 302 -10.35 -17.08 -25.55
CA ALA A 302 -11.26 -17.27 -24.42
C ALA A 302 -10.71 -18.29 -23.40
N GLU A 303 -10.17 -19.42 -23.87
CA GLU A 303 -9.55 -20.44 -23.03
C GLU A 303 -8.24 -19.94 -22.39
N ALA A 304 -7.41 -19.22 -23.15
CA ALA A 304 -6.19 -18.61 -22.65
C ALA A 304 -6.46 -17.55 -21.55
N LEU A 305 -7.50 -16.73 -21.70
CA LEU A 305 -7.91 -15.78 -20.66
C LEU A 305 -8.28 -16.49 -19.37
N LYS A 306 -9.02 -17.60 -19.44
CA LYS A 306 -9.36 -18.40 -18.26
C LYS A 306 -8.10 -18.92 -17.56
N ILE A 307 -7.20 -19.56 -18.30
CA ILE A 307 -5.97 -20.13 -17.74
C ILE A 307 -5.09 -19.04 -17.12
N ALA A 308 -4.93 -17.91 -17.82
CA ALA A 308 -4.10 -16.80 -17.36
C ALA A 308 -4.62 -16.18 -16.06
N PHE A 309 -5.93 -15.97 -15.94
CA PHE A 309 -6.54 -15.36 -14.75
C PHE A 309 -6.74 -16.36 -13.59
N GLU A 310 -6.78 -17.67 -13.82
CA GLU A 310 -6.73 -18.68 -12.75
C GLU A 310 -5.35 -18.77 -12.07
N GLY A 311 -4.29 -18.34 -12.76
CA GLY A 311 -2.92 -18.35 -12.27
C GLY A 311 -2.22 -19.72 -12.39
N PRO A 312 -0.90 -19.75 -12.20
CA PRO A 312 -0.08 -20.94 -12.41
C PRO A 312 -0.36 -22.05 -11.38
N LYS A 313 -0.53 -23.28 -11.87
CA LYS A 313 -0.62 -24.51 -11.08
C LYS A 313 0.48 -25.48 -11.52
N THR A 314 1.06 -26.19 -10.56
CA THR A 314 2.04 -27.24 -10.85
C THR A 314 1.40 -28.44 -11.54
N SER A 315 2.21 -29.35 -12.09
CA SER A 315 1.75 -30.63 -12.65
C SER A 315 0.95 -31.50 -11.65
N ARG A 316 1.14 -31.28 -10.35
CA ARG A 316 0.40 -31.95 -9.26
C ARG A 316 -0.83 -31.17 -8.78
N GLY A 317 -1.16 -30.05 -9.42
CA GLY A 317 -2.30 -29.20 -9.08
C GLY A 317 -2.08 -28.26 -7.90
N ARG A 318 -0.84 -28.07 -7.41
CA ARG A 318 -0.53 -27.06 -6.38
C ARG A 318 -0.64 -25.67 -7.00
N GLN A 319 -1.44 -24.79 -6.41
CA GLN A 319 -1.49 -23.38 -6.81
C GLN A 319 -0.18 -22.69 -6.42
N ALA A 320 0.56 -22.18 -7.40
CA ALA A 320 1.84 -21.49 -7.18
C ALA A 320 1.62 -20.02 -6.75
N TYR A 321 0.63 -19.36 -7.33
CA TYR A 321 0.17 -18.02 -6.93
C TYR A 321 -1.32 -17.92 -7.24
N PRO A 322 -2.17 -17.34 -6.37
CA PRO A 322 -3.58 -17.16 -6.71
C PRO A 322 -3.64 -16.20 -7.89
N GLY A 323 -4.32 -16.59 -8.98
CA GLY A 323 -4.45 -15.77 -10.17
C GLY A 323 -5.10 -14.41 -9.90
N PHE A 324 -5.57 -13.73 -10.94
CA PHE A 324 -6.08 -12.37 -10.82
C PHE A 324 -7.61 -12.36 -10.90
N PRO A 325 -8.31 -11.55 -10.10
CA PRO A 325 -9.75 -11.45 -10.21
C PRO A 325 -10.14 -10.77 -11.53
N PHE A 326 -11.29 -11.16 -12.08
CA PHE A 326 -11.95 -10.36 -13.12
C PHE A 326 -12.64 -9.17 -12.44
N ASP A 327 -12.27 -7.96 -12.84
CA ASP A 327 -12.77 -6.70 -12.32
C ASP A 327 -12.83 -5.67 -13.47
N PRO A 328 -13.77 -4.70 -13.50
CA PRO A 328 -13.87 -3.75 -14.62
C PRO A 328 -12.60 -2.93 -14.89
N GLY A 329 -11.70 -2.75 -13.91
CA GLY A 329 -10.44 -2.03 -14.09
C GLY A 329 -9.34 -2.81 -14.83
N ILE A 330 -9.50 -4.10 -15.15
CA ILE A 330 -8.45 -4.92 -15.79
C ILE A 330 -8.16 -4.53 -17.25
N GLY A 331 -9.00 -3.67 -17.85
CA GLY A 331 -8.84 -3.10 -19.20
C GLY A 331 -8.16 -1.73 -19.21
N ASP A 332 -7.59 -1.28 -18.09
CA ASP A 332 -7.08 0.08 -17.96
C ASP A 332 -5.75 0.33 -18.67
N ARG A 333 -5.58 1.55 -19.16
CA ARG A 333 -4.33 2.03 -19.80
C ARG A 333 -3.49 2.93 -18.89
N GLY A 334 -3.65 2.81 -17.57
CA GLY A 334 -2.91 3.60 -16.58
C GLY A 334 -1.39 3.35 -16.62
N GLY A 335 -0.65 3.96 -15.67
CA GLY A 335 0.81 3.86 -15.64
C GLY A 335 1.34 2.41 -15.59
N LEU A 336 0.73 1.58 -14.74
CA LEU A 336 0.75 0.12 -14.86
C LEU A 336 -0.53 -0.28 -15.61
N PRO A 337 -0.43 -0.78 -16.86
CA PRO A 337 -1.61 -1.15 -17.62
C PRO A 337 -2.28 -2.40 -17.04
N GLY A 338 -3.59 -2.48 -17.18
CA GLY A 338 -4.39 -3.63 -16.80
C GLY A 338 -4.03 -4.88 -17.59
N LEU A 339 -4.30 -6.05 -17.02
CA LEU A 339 -3.82 -7.35 -17.52
C LEU A 339 -4.34 -7.71 -18.91
N LEU A 340 -5.47 -7.13 -19.37
CA LEU A 340 -5.93 -7.33 -20.76
C LEU A 340 -5.03 -6.67 -21.81
N HIS A 341 -4.16 -5.74 -21.40
CA HIS A 341 -3.11 -5.16 -22.23
C HIS A 341 -1.80 -5.99 -22.24
N GLY A 342 -1.81 -7.14 -21.56
CA GLY A 342 -0.63 -7.94 -21.31
C GLY A 342 0.06 -7.54 -20.00
N PRO A 343 0.62 -8.50 -19.24
CA PRO A 343 1.27 -8.22 -17.97
C PRO A 343 2.52 -7.36 -18.19
N ARG A 344 2.73 -6.40 -17.30
CA ARG A 344 3.97 -5.60 -17.27
C ARG A 344 4.72 -5.91 -15.99
N ILE A 345 5.90 -6.50 -16.13
CA ILE A 345 6.79 -6.82 -15.02
C ILE A 345 7.92 -5.79 -15.01
N PRO A 346 7.94 -4.84 -14.06
CA PRO A 346 8.89 -3.72 -14.07
C PRO A 346 10.24 -4.07 -13.44
N VAL A 347 10.48 -5.36 -13.17
CA VAL A 347 11.78 -5.91 -12.76
C VAL A 347 12.21 -7.00 -13.74
N PRO A 348 13.52 -7.26 -13.87
CA PRO A 348 14.00 -8.38 -14.67
C PRO A 348 13.40 -9.70 -14.18
N VAL A 349 12.86 -10.49 -15.11
CA VAL A 349 12.39 -11.85 -14.87
C VAL A 349 12.82 -12.73 -16.03
N GLU A 350 13.07 -14.00 -15.74
CA GLU A 350 13.27 -15.00 -16.79
C GLU A 350 11.96 -15.22 -17.56
N ARG A 351 12.07 -15.37 -18.88
CA ARG A 351 10.95 -15.58 -19.79
C ARG A 351 11.23 -16.77 -20.68
N PRO A 352 11.08 -18.00 -20.16
CA PRO A 352 11.34 -19.18 -20.95
C PRO A 352 10.31 -19.31 -22.09
N ALA A 353 10.75 -19.79 -23.25
CA ALA A 353 9.87 -20.00 -24.42
C ALA A 353 8.76 -21.04 -24.16
N ALA A 354 9.04 -22.00 -23.27
CA ALA A 354 8.06 -22.91 -22.71
C ALA A 354 8.02 -22.72 -21.18
N PHE A 355 6.88 -22.31 -20.64
CA PHE A 355 6.75 -22.01 -19.22
C PHE A 355 6.45 -23.28 -18.42
N ASP A 356 7.45 -23.80 -17.71
CA ASP A 356 7.30 -24.92 -16.78
C ASP A 356 7.04 -24.39 -15.37
N VAL A 357 5.81 -24.50 -14.90
CA VAL A 357 5.42 -23.98 -13.57
C VAL A 357 6.17 -24.70 -12.44
N ASP A 358 6.47 -25.99 -12.57
CA ASP A 358 7.21 -26.73 -11.54
C ASP A 358 8.64 -26.20 -11.42
N ALA A 359 9.33 -26.04 -12.56
CA ALA A 359 10.71 -25.54 -12.58
C ALA A 359 10.80 -24.08 -12.11
N GLU A 360 9.90 -23.21 -12.56
CA GLU A 360 9.91 -21.79 -12.17
C GLU A 360 9.52 -21.60 -10.69
N LEU A 361 8.60 -22.41 -10.17
CA LEU A 361 8.26 -22.39 -8.75
C LEU A 361 9.42 -22.87 -7.89
N GLU A 362 10.16 -23.91 -8.30
CA GLU A 362 11.36 -24.36 -7.59
C GLU A 362 12.43 -23.26 -7.54
N LYS A 363 12.67 -22.53 -8.63
CA LYS A 363 13.58 -21.37 -8.63
C LYS A 363 13.17 -20.30 -7.61
N VAL A 364 11.88 -19.95 -7.59
CA VAL A 364 11.35 -18.96 -6.64
C VAL A 364 11.45 -19.46 -5.19
N GLU A 365 11.11 -20.72 -4.93
CA GLU A 365 11.09 -21.28 -3.58
C GLU A 365 12.49 -21.59 -3.03
N SER A 366 13.47 -21.85 -3.90
CA SER A 366 14.87 -22.12 -3.55
C SER A 366 15.72 -20.85 -3.37
N ASP A 367 15.25 -19.68 -3.82
CA ASP A 367 15.90 -18.39 -3.54
C ASP A 367 15.69 -17.96 -2.08
N VAL A 368 16.55 -18.48 -1.20
CA VAL A 368 16.53 -18.17 0.22
C VAL A 368 16.72 -16.68 0.50
N ASN A 369 17.41 -15.94 -0.36
CA ASN A 369 17.67 -14.52 -0.16
C ASN A 369 16.41 -13.71 -0.43
N ALA A 370 15.72 -13.94 -1.56
CA ALA A 370 14.45 -13.31 -1.86
C ALA A 370 13.40 -13.60 -0.78
N ARG A 371 13.38 -14.84 -0.26
CA ARG A 371 12.43 -15.26 0.77
C ARG A 371 12.65 -14.61 2.13
N ILE A 372 13.81 -14.02 2.40
CA ILE A 372 14.00 -13.16 3.60
C ILE A 372 13.08 -11.92 3.51
N GLY A 373 12.73 -11.46 2.30
CA GLY A 373 11.81 -10.37 2.07
C GLY A 373 10.33 -10.73 2.20
N ASP A 374 10.00 -12.02 2.13
CA ASP A 374 8.61 -12.48 2.17
C ASP A 374 7.95 -12.14 3.51
N SER A 375 6.69 -11.69 3.45
CA SER A 375 5.91 -11.23 4.60
C SER A 375 4.70 -12.12 4.85
N THR A 376 4.94 -13.41 5.05
CA THR A 376 3.90 -14.45 5.12
C THR A 376 3.58 -14.94 6.53
N TRP A 377 4.24 -14.41 7.57
CA TRP A 377 4.05 -14.83 8.95
C TRP A 377 2.65 -14.45 9.46
N THR A 378 1.91 -15.41 10.01
CA THR A 378 0.52 -15.23 10.48
C THR A 378 0.34 -15.22 12.00
N ASN A 379 1.32 -15.70 12.77
CA ASN A 379 1.27 -15.59 14.23
C ASN A 379 1.61 -14.15 14.67
N LEU A 380 0.60 -13.28 14.73
CA LEU A 380 0.73 -11.89 15.16
C LEU A 380 0.35 -11.70 16.64
N SER A 381 0.45 -12.74 17.47
CA SER A 381 -0.01 -12.72 18.86
C SER A 381 0.59 -11.59 19.69
N THR A 382 1.87 -11.25 19.52
CA THR A 382 2.50 -10.11 20.21
C THR A 382 1.93 -8.77 19.77
N PHE A 383 1.67 -8.58 18.47
CA PHE A 383 1.11 -7.33 17.93
C PHE A 383 -0.36 -7.17 18.34
N ALA A 384 -1.18 -8.21 18.15
CA ALA A 384 -2.58 -8.21 18.53
C ALA A 384 -2.76 -8.14 20.06
N GLY A 385 -1.98 -8.91 20.82
CA GLY A 385 -2.07 -9.05 22.27
C GLY A 385 -1.72 -7.77 23.04
N ARG A 386 -0.92 -6.87 22.46
CA ARG A 386 -0.67 -5.53 23.01
C ARG A 386 -1.70 -4.47 22.59
N GLY A 387 -2.75 -4.87 21.86
CA GLY A 387 -3.81 -3.99 21.37
C GLY A 387 -3.55 -3.36 20.00
N GLY A 388 -2.52 -3.79 19.26
CA GLY A 388 -2.21 -3.27 17.93
C GLY A 388 -3.34 -3.48 16.93
N LYS A 389 -3.56 -2.51 16.05
CA LYS A 389 -4.61 -2.54 15.01
C LYS A 389 -4.01 -2.58 13.61
N LEU A 390 -4.60 -3.37 12.73
CA LEU A 390 -4.12 -3.59 11.36
C LEU A 390 -5.25 -3.42 10.34
N ILE A 391 -5.04 -2.60 9.33
CA ILE A 391 -5.95 -2.48 8.20
C ILE A 391 -5.20 -2.90 6.94
N PHE A 392 -5.77 -3.83 6.19
CA PHE A 392 -5.38 -4.12 4.82
C PHE A 392 -6.33 -3.42 3.86
N PHE A 393 -5.80 -2.94 2.73
CA PHE A 393 -6.62 -2.62 1.56
C PHE A 393 -5.96 -3.14 0.28
N HIS A 394 -6.75 -3.49 -0.73
CA HIS A 394 -6.21 -3.95 -2.02
C HIS A 394 -7.16 -3.62 -3.17
N GLY A 395 -6.61 -3.10 -4.26
CA GLY A 395 -7.36 -2.86 -5.49
C GLY A 395 -7.66 -4.15 -6.23
N MET A 396 -8.91 -4.37 -6.62
CA MET A 396 -9.31 -5.60 -7.30
C MET A 396 -8.77 -5.66 -8.74
N ALA A 397 -8.42 -4.54 -9.36
CA ALA A 397 -7.80 -4.49 -10.69
C ALA A 397 -6.27 -4.36 -10.66
N ASP A 398 -5.63 -4.63 -9.52
CA ASP A 398 -4.16 -4.55 -9.40
C ASP A 398 -3.48 -5.50 -10.40
N PRO A 399 -2.73 -4.98 -11.39
CA PRO A 399 -2.13 -5.79 -12.45
C PRO A 399 -0.77 -6.38 -12.04
N TRP A 400 -0.34 -6.22 -10.79
CA TRP A 400 0.94 -6.71 -10.33
C TRP A 400 0.82 -7.67 -9.16
N PHE A 401 0.21 -7.23 -8.06
CA PHE A 401 -0.06 -8.11 -6.93
C PHE A 401 -1.54 -8.46 -6.93
N SER A 402 -1.86 -9.74 -6.97
CA SER A 402 -3.26 -10.16 -6.95
C SER A 402 -3.89 -9.82 -5.60
N ALA A 403 -5.06 -9.17 -5.63
CA ALA A 403 -5.89 -8.99 -4.44
C ALA A 403 -6.27 -10.33 -3.78
N LEU A 404 -6.33 -11.42 -4.55
CA LEU A 404 -6.56 -12.77 -4.03
C LEU A 404 -5.39 -13.28 -3.16
N ALA A 405 -4.17 -12.79 -3.37
CA ALA A 405 -3.03 -13.12 -2.51
C ALA A 405 -3.17 -12.48 -1.13
N THR A 406 -3.61 -11.22 -1.05
CA THR A 406 -3.90 -10.56 0.23
C THR A 406 -5.11 -11.17 0.92
N LEU A 407 -6.17 -11.48 0.18
CA LEU A 407 -7.32 -12.20 0.72
C LEU A 407 -6.90 -13.55 1.32
N GLY A 408 -6.15 -14.36 0.57
CA GLY A 408 -5.67 -15.65 1.06
C GLY A 408 -4.75 -15.54 2.27
N TYR A 409 -3.90 -14.50 2.36
CA TYR A 409 -3.14 -14.21 3.58
C TYR A 409 -4.06 -13.88 4.75
N TYR A 410 -5.05 -13.02 4.55
CA TYR A 410 -5.98 -12.60 5.60
C TYR A 410 -6.82 -13.77 6.13
N GLU A 411 -7.25 -14.69 5.27
CA GLU A 411 -7.96 -15.91 5.69
C GLU A 411 -7.05 -16.87 6.48
N ARG A 412 -5.77 -17.01 6.09
CA ARG A 412 -4.79 -17.76 6.90
C ARG A 412 -4.49 -17.08 8.24
N LEU A 413 -4.48 -15.74 8.28
CA LEU A 413 -4.36 -14.98 9.51
C LEU A 413 -5.55 -15.24 10.44
N GLN A 414 -6.79 -15.23 9.90
CA GLN A 414 -7.99 -15.60 10.64
C GLN A 414 -7.89 -17.03 11.20
N ALA A 415 -7.48 -18.00 10.38
CA ALA A 415 -7.31 -19.38 10.82
C ALA A 415 -6.28 -19.53 11.95
N ALA A 416 -5.12 -18.87 11.83
CA ALA A 416 -4.06 -18.92 12.84
C ALA A 416 -4.38 -18.10 14.10
N GLY A 417 -5.21 -17.05 13.99
CA GLY A 417 -5.51 -16.08 15.04
C GLY A 417 -6.75 -16.39 15.88
N GLY A 418 -7.22 -17.63 15.89
CA GLY A 418 -8.40 -18.04 16.69
C GLY A 418 -9.74 -17.86 15.97
N GLY A 419 -9.74 -17.74 14.65
CA GLY A 419 -10.92 -17.61 13.82
C GLY A 419 -11.26 -16.17 13.44
N ARG A 420 -12.21 -16.04 12.50
CA ARG A 420 -12.64 -14.77 11.92
C ARG A 420 -13.02 -13.72 12.96
N ALA A 421 -13.91 -14.07 13.90
CA ALA A 421 -14.39 -13.14 14.93
C ALA A 421 -13.26 -12.61 15.83
N ALA A 422 -12.27 -13.45 16.16
CA ALA A 422 -11.14 -13.05 16.98
C ALA A 422 -10.22 -12.07 16.24
N VAL A 423 -9.91 -12.34 14.98
CA VAL A 423 -9.05 -11.47 14.16
C VAL A 423 -9.72 -10.16 13.80
N GLU A 424 -11.03 -10.15 13.53
CA GLU A 424 -11.77 -8.92 13.21
C GLU A 424 -11.81 -7.86 14.33
N ASN A 425 -11.47 -8.24 15.57
CA ASN A 425 -11.34 -7.32 16.71
C ASN A 425 -10.07 -6.44 16.65
N TRP A 426 -9.11 -6.80 15.80
CA TRP A 426 -7.85 -6.07 15.68
C TRP A 426 -7.29 -5.98 14.25
N SER A 427 -7.85 -6.71 13.28
CA SER A 427 -7.47 -6.61 11.87
C SER A 427 -8.66 -6.59 10.92
N ARG A 428 -8.68 -5.69 9.92
CA ARG A 428 -9.73 -5.59 8.88
C ARG A 428 -9.11 -5.58 7.49
N LEU A 429 -9.79 -6.16 6.50
CA LEU A 429 -9.41 -6.11 5.08
C LEU A 429 -10.49 -5.38 4.27
N PHE A 430 -10.10 -4.43 3.43
CA PHE A 430 -10.98 -3.72 2.50
C PHE A 430 -10.56 -3.98 1.05
N LEU A 431 -11.41 -4.65 0.28
CA LEU A 431 -11.21 -4.82 -1.16
C LEU A 431 -11.82 -3.62 -1.89
N VAL A 432 -11.12 -3.07 -2.88
CA VAL A 432 -11.53 -1.85 -3.60
C VAL A 432 -11.81 -2.19 -5.06
N PRO A 433 -13.09 -2.35 -5.47
CA PRO A 433 -13.47 -2.63 -6.86
C PRO A 433 -12.95 -1.58 -7.83
N GLY A 434 -12.54 -2.00 -9.02
CA GLY A 434 -12.01 -1.11 -10.05
C GLY A 434 -10.61 -0.57 -9.82
N MET A 435 -10.16 -0.52 -8.56
CA MET A 435 -8.91 0.15 -8.21
C MET A 435 -7.71 -0.66 -8.69
N ALA A 436 -6.78 0.03 -9.36
CA ALA A 436 -5.52 -0.53 -9.81
C ALA A 436 -4.48 -0.61 -8.66
N HIS A 437 -3.20 -0.71 -9.00
CA HIS A 437 -2.12 -0.82 -8.01
C HIS A 437 -2.02 0.44 -7.14
N CYS A 438 -2.34 0.30 -5.84
CA CYS A 438 -2.35 1.34 -4.80
C CYS A 438 -3.33 2.51 -4.97
N GLY A 439 -3.90 2.70 -6.14
CA GLY A 439 -4.80 3.79 -6.49
C GLY A 439 -5.01 3.86 -8.00
N GLY A 440 -5.78 4.84 -8.45
CA GLY A 440 -6.23 4.94 -9.83
C GLY A 440 -7.20 3.81 -10.21
N GLY A 441 -7.48 3.72 -11.50
CA GLY A 441 -8.48 2.82 -12.05
C GLY A 441 -9.56 3.59 -12.81
N SER A 442 -9.91 3.17 -14.02
CA SER A 442 -10.94 3.83 -14.84
C SER A 442 -12.37 3.51 -14.38
N ALA A 443 -12.51 2.50 -13.51
CA ALA A 443 -13.77 2.07 -12.89
C ALA A 443 -13.69 2.06 -11.36
N ALA A 444 -12.88 2.95 -10.76
CA ALA A 444 -12.56 2.94 -9.33
C ALA A 444 -13.08 4.15 -8.54
N LEU A 445 -13.46 3.89 -7.30
CA LEU A 445 -13.49 4.90 -6.24
C LEU A 445 -12.26 4.70 -5.35
N ASP A 446 -11.14 5.26 -5.78
CA ASP A 446 -9.78 5.00 -5.26
C ASP A 446 -9.33 5.97 -4.15
N ARG A 447 -10.18 6.91 -3.75
CA ARG A 447 -9.88 7.92 -2.73
C ARG A 447 -10.66 7.67 -1.44
N PHE A 448 -9.95 7.37 -0.36
CA PHE A 448 -10.51 7.03 0.95
C PHE A 448 -9.50 7.32 2.07
N ASP A 449 -9.97 7.37 3.32
CA ASP A 449 -9.18 7.74 4.50
C ASP A 449 -9.05 6.58 5.49
N MET A 450 -8.12 5.65 5.20
CA MET A 450 -7.75 4.59 6.14
C MET A 450 -6.91 5.12 7.31
N LEU A 451 -6.25 6.27 7.15
CA LEU A 451 -5.47 6.90 8.22
C LEU A 451 -6.37 7.36 9.37
N THR A 452 -7.49 8.02 9.10
CA THR A 452 -8.47 8.35 10.14
C THR A 452 -9.06 7.09 10.76
N ALA A 453 -9.42 6.11 9.93
CA ALA A 453 -9.98 4.84 10.40
C ALA A 453 -9.04 4.10 11.38
N ILE A 454 -7.73 4.02 11.11
CA ILE A 454 -6.79 3.36 12.01
C ILE A 454 -6.56 4.16 13.30
N VAL A 455 -6.54 5.50 13.22
CA VAL A 455 -6.39 6.40 14.38
C VAL A 455 -7.59 6.25 15.32
N ASP A 456 -8.81 6.32 14.78
CA ASP A 456 -10.02 6.17 15.56
C ASP A 456 -10.12 4.78 16.19
N TRP A 457 -9.65 3.74 15.49
CA TRP A 457 -9.63 2.40 16.06
C TRP A 457 -8.64 2.27 17.22
N VAL A 458 -7.41 2.79 17.06
CA VAL A 458 -6.37 2.71 18.08
C VAL A 458 -6.71 3.56 19.31
N GLU A 459 -7.20 4.78 19.10
CA GLU A 459 -7.35 5.77 20.17
C GLU A 459 -8.74 5.78 20.81
N LYS A 460 -9.78 5.41 20.04
CA LYS A 460 -11.18 5.47 20.50
C LYS A 460 -11.84 4.10 20.58
N GLY A 461 -11.14 3.03 20.19
CA GLY A 461 -11.70 1.68 20.12
C GLY A 461 -12.75 1.50 19.01
N GLN A 462 -12.83 2.44 18.07
CA GLN A 462 -13.85 2.46 17.01
C GLN A 462 -13.34 1.69 15.78
N ALA A 463 -13.63 0.40 15.71
CA ALA A 463 -13.28 -0.41 14.54
C ALA A 463 -14.03 0.09 13.30
N PRO A 464 -13.38 0.18 12.13
CA PRO A 464 -14.03 0.70 10.92
C PRO A 464 -15.04 -0.33 10.38
N GLU A 465 -16.33 -0.02 10.52
CA GLU A 465 -17.42 -0.80 9.93
C GLU A 465 -17.62 -0.50 8.43
N LYS A 466 -17.20 0.68 8.00
CA LYS A 466 -17.11 1.12 6.60
C LYS A 466 -16.15 2.30 6.47
N VAL A 467 -15.57 2.47 5.28
CA VAL A 467 -14.76 3.65 4.93
C VAL A 467 -15.30 4.22 3.63
N ILE A 468 -15.67 5.51 3.62
CA ILE A 468 -16.25 6.12 2.42
C ILE A 468 -15.16 6.33 1.37
N ALA A 469 -15.42 5.86 0.16
CA ALA A 469 -14.58 6.02 -1.00
C ALA A 469 -15.25 6.90 -2.06
N THR A 470 -14.42 7.72 -2.71
CA THR A 470 -14.75 8.57 -3.87
C THR A 470 -13.68 8.35 -4.94
N GLY A 471 -13.82 8.92 -6.14
CA GLY A 471 -12.80 8.74 -7.19
C GLY A 471 -13.02 9.62 -8.40
N ARG A 472 -12.00 9.71 -9.25
CA ARG A 472 -12.06 10.50 -10.48
C ARG A 472 -12.85 9.83 -11.60
N ALA A 473 -12.88 8.50 -11.61
CA ALA A 473 -13.64 7.71 -12.60
C ALA A 473 -15.14 8.01 -12.53
N PHE A 474 -15.65 8.32 -11.32
CA PHE A 474 -17.06 8.63 -11.09
C PHE A 474 -17.19 9.93 -10.28
N PRO A 475 -17.02 11.11 -10.91
CA PRO A 475 -17.13 12.39 -10.22
C PRO A 475 -18.47 12.54 -9.49
N GLY A 476 -18.43 12.95 -8.23
CA GLY A 476 -19.62 13.12 -7.38
C GLY A 476 -20.20 11.82 -6.82
N ARG A 477 -19.66 10.65 -7.17
CA ARG A 477 -20.10 9.36 -6.62
C ARG A 477 -19.29 8.99 -5.37
N SER A 478 -19.98 8.39 -4.40
CA SER A 478 -19.39 7.81 -3.21
C SER A 478 -19.94 6.41 -2.91
N ARG A 479 -19.12 5.52 -2.37
CA ARG A 479 -19.52 4.18 -1.90
C ARG A 479 -18.86 3.87 -0.57
N PRO A 480 -19.50 3.08 0.32
CA PRO A 480 -18.79 2.54 1.48
C PRO A 480 -17.90 1.36 1.05
N LEU A 481 -16.61 1.43 1.32
CA LEU A 481 -15.78 0.23 1.39
C LEU A 481 -16.14 -0.53 2.66
N CYS A 482 -16.43 -1.83 2.51
CA CYS A 482 -16.86 -2.69 3.59
C CYS A 482 -15.74 -3.64 4.01
N PRO A 483 -15.64 -3.97 5.31
CA PRO A 483 -14.65 -4.93 5.77
C PRO A 483 -15.04 -6.34 5.30
N TYR A 484 -14.10 -7.03 4.63
CA TYR A 484 -14.25 -8.41 4.19
C TYR A 484 -14.76 -9.31 5.33
N PRO A 485 -15.73 -10.19 5.07
CA PRO A 485 -16.31 -10.56 3.77
C PRO A 485 -17.51 -9.73 3.33
N LYS A 486 -17.84 -8.65 4.04
CA LYS A 486 -18.95 -7.77 3.64
C LYS A 486 -18.59 -6.98 2.38
N TYR A 487 -19.62 -6.65 1.60
CA TYR A 487 -19.55 -5.77 0.44
C TYR A 487 -20.63 -4.70 0.52
N ALA A 488 -20.49 -3.63 -0.26
CA ALA A 488 -21.51 -2.59 -0.36
C ALA A 488 -22.68 -3.11 -1.19
N HIS A 489 -23.88 -3.14 -0.62
CA HIS A 489 -25.11 -3.52 -1.31
C HIS A 489 -26.06 -2.33 -1.38
N TYR A 490 -26.60 -2.04 -2.56
CA TYR A 490 -27.59 -0.97 -2.72
C TYR A 490 -28.89 -1.34 -2.01
N LYS A 491 -29.47 -0.40 -1.25
CA LYS A 491 -30.71 -0.64 -0.49
C LYS A 491 -31.97 -0.73 -1.36
N GLY A 492 -31.88 -0.46 -2.66
CA GLY A 492 -33.04 -0.31 -3.55
C GLY A 492 -33.77 1.04 -3.42
N SER A 493 -33.23 1.97 -2.62
CA SER A 493 -33.79 3.31 -2.40
C SER A 493 -32.71 4.32 -2.01
N GLY A 494 -32.98 5.61 -2.23
CA GLY A 494 -32.01 6.70 -2.06
C GLY A 494 -31.18 6.97 -3.33
N ASP A 495 -30.42 8.07 -3.34
CA ASP A 495 -29.55 8.42 -4.48
C ASP A 495 -28.47 7.35 -4.66
N PRO A 496 -28.42 6.65 -5.80
CA PRO A 496 -27.38 5.65 -6.05
C PRO A 496 -25.98 6.25 -6.13
N ASN A 497 -25.78 7.57 -6.21
CA ASN A 497 -24.44 8.16 -6.16
C ASN A 497 -23.96 8.45 -4.73
N ASP A 498 -24.82 8.28 -3.71
CA ASP A 498 -24.51 8.55 -2.31
C ASP A 498 -24.23 7.26 -1.53
N ALA A 499 -23.11 7.21 -0.81
CA ALA A 499 -22.70 6.06 -0.01
C ALA A 499 -23.70 5.71 1.12
N SER A 500 -24.52 6.66 1.56
CA SER A 500 -25.60 6.44 2.53
C SER A 500 -26.72 5.57 1.99
N SER A 501 -26.84 5.40 0.67
CA SER A 501 -27.82 4.52 0.01
C SER A 501 -27.39 3.04 -0.01
N TYR A 502 -26.24 2.73 0.58
CA TYR A 502 -25.65 1.39 0.62
C TYR A 502 -25.52 0.87 2.05
N ILE A 503 -25.52 -0.46 2.20
CA ILE A 503 -25.25 -1.17 3.46
C ILE A 503 -24.13 -2.19 3.26
N CYS A 504 -23.31 -2.41 4.28
CA CYS A 504 -22.34 -3.49 4.27
C CYS A 504 -23.03 -4.81 4.64
N ARG A 505 -23.12 -5.73 3.68
CA ARG A 505 -23.82 -7.02 3.80
C ARG A 505 -22.88 -8.18 3.44
N GLU A 506 -23.10 -9.35 4.04
CA GLU A 506 -22.41 -10.60 3.70
C GLU A 506 -23.06 -11.37 2.54
#